data_AF-A0A401UHS8-F1
#
_entry.id   AF-A0A401UHS8-F1
#
_cell.length_a   1.000
_cell.length_b   1.000
_cell.length_c   1.000
_cell.angle_alpha   90.00
_cell.angle_beta   90.00
_cell.angle_gamma   90.00
#
_symmetry.space_group_name_H-M   'P 1'
#
loop_
_entity.id
_entity.type
_entity.pdbx_description
1 polymer ?
#
loop_
_entity_poly.entity_id
_entity_poly.type
_entity_poly.pdbx_seq_one_letter_code
_entity_poly.pdbx_strand_id
1 'polypeptide(L)'
;MKVIKRDGKLQEFDLIKIKTSIHRASCDAMQPLNESDIENVAKSIEKGLKNYQKENIHSDIIQKFVLRELEKQGFKVVAEYYNQGKVNNKKESR
;
A
#
# COMPACT_ATOMS: atom_id res chain seq x y z
N MET A 1 -6.53 -3.03 -13.80
CA MET A 1 -7.56 -2.52 -12.85
C MET A 1 -7.32 -1.03 -12.64
N LYS A 2 -8.38 -0.25 -12.41
CA LYS A 2 -8.26 1.19 -12.11
C LYS A 2 -8.47 1.45 -10.63
N VAL A 3 -7.68 2.38 -10.09
CA VAL A 3 -7.78 2.86 -8.72
C VAL A 3 -8.58 4.15 -8.72
N ILE A 4 -9.72 4.14 -8.03
CA ILE A 4 -10.49 5.34 -7.73
C ILE A 4 -9.81 6.01 -6.54
N LYS A 5 -9.18 7.16 -6.78
CA LYS A 5 -8.60 7.99 -5.72
C LYS A 5 -9.71 8.65 -4.89
N ARG A 6 -9.33 9.18 -3.74
CA ARG A 6 -10.25 9.88 -2.83
C ARG A 6 -10.91 11.12 -3.46
N ASP A 7 -10.25 11.77 -4.42
CA ASP A 7 -10.81 12.88 -5.22
C ASP A 7 -11.71 12.41 -6.38
N GLY A 8 -11.96 11.11 -6.50
CA GLY A 8 -12.78 10.52 -7.56
C GLY A 8 -12.03 10.27 -8.87
N LYS A 9 -10.78 10.75 -9.00
CA LYS A 9 -9.96 10.50 -10.19
C LYS A 9 -9.61 9.03 -10.32
N LEU A 10 -9.69 8.54 -11.56
CA LEU A 10 -9.24 7.21 -11.93
C LEU A 10 -7.74 7.25 -12.26
N GLN A 11 -7.01 6.28 -11.73
CA GLN A 11 -5.60 6.06 -12.07
C GLN A 11 -5.39 4.59 -12.39
N GLU A 12 -4.49 4.27 -13.31
CA GLU A 12 -4.05 2.89 -13.45
C GLU A 12 -3.36 2.38 -12.19
N PHE A 13 -3.71 1.14 -11.83
CA PHE A 13 -3.05 0.42 -10.75
C PHE A 13 -1.62 0.11 -11.15
N ASP A 14 -0.70 0.49 -10.30
CA ASP A 14 0.73 0.31 -10.49
C ASP A 14 1.31 -0.30 -9.22
N LEU A 15 1.80 -1.53 -9.34
CA LEU A 15 2.39 -2.28 -8.24
C LEU A 15 3.69 -1.61 -7.75
N ILE A 16 4.44 -0.96 -8.64
CA ILE A 16 5.69 -0.28 -8.30
C ILE A 16 5.42 0.82 -7.26
N LYS A 17 4.31 1.56 -7.40
CA LYS A 17 3.92 2.58 -6.40
C LYS A 17 3.66 2.00 -5.02
N ILE A 18 3.12 0.78 -4.95
CA ILE A 18 2.92 0.08 -3.68
C ILE A 18 4.27 -0.30 -3.09
N LYS A 19 5.15 -0.93 -3.88
CA LYS A 19 6.52 -1.30 -3.45
C LYS A 19 7.27 -0.09 -2.89
N THR A 20 7.31 1.02 -3.63
CA THR A 20 7.97 2.26 -3.19
C THR A 20 7.37 2.83 -1.91
N SER A 21 6.04 2.77 -1.76
CA SER A 21 5.37 3.27 -0.55
C SER A 21 5.67 2.39 0.67
N ILE A 22 5.72 1.06 0.50
CA ILE A 22 6.09 0.11 1.57
C ILE A 22 7.55 0.32 1.96
N HIS A 23 8.46 0.44 0.98
CA HIS A 23 9.87 0.70 1.23
C HIS A 23 10.07 1.97 2.06
N ARG A 24 9.44 3.09 1.66
CA ARG A 24 9.49 4.35 2.42
C ARG A 24 8.97 4.19 3.84
N ALA A 25 7.81 3.57 4.00
CA ALA A 25 7.24 3.31 5.33
C ALA A 25 8.17 2.44 6.19
N SER A 26 8.88 1.48 5.59
CA SER A 26 9.84 0.63 6.29
C SER A 26 11.08 1.41 6.74
N CYS A 27 11.56 2.35 5.93
CA CYS A 27 12.63 3.27 6.31
C CYS A 27 12.19 4.20 7.45
N ASP A 28 11.00 4.78 7.34
CA ASP A 28 10.45 5.68 8.37
C ASP A 28 10.22 4.94 9.71
N ALA A 29 9.85 3.66 9.64
CA ALA A 29 9.70 2.78 10.78
C ALA A 29 11.03 2.31 11.41
N MET A 30 12.18 2.72 10.87
CA MET A 30 13.51 2.19 11.23
C MET A 30 13.61 0.66 11.13
N GLN A 31 12.77 0.04 10.30
CA GLN A 31 12.73 -1.40 10.08
C GLN A 31 12.78 -1.66 8.56
N PRO A 32 13.93 -1.39 7.91
CA PRO A 32 14.05 -1.48 6.46
C PRO A 32 13.75 -2.90 5.99
N LEU A 33 12.75 -3.03 5.12
CA LEU A 33 12.44 -4.29 4.47
C LEU A 33 13.41 -4.51 3.31
N ASN A 34 13.87 -5.74 3.13
CA ASN A 34 14.68 -6.05 1.96
C ASN A 34 13.78 -6.17 0.70
N GLU A 35 14.41 -6.24 -0.47
CA GLU A 35 13.69 -6.34 -1.73
C GLU A 35 12.79 -7.58 -1.79
N SER A 36 13.23 -8.71 -1.23
CA SER A 36 12.47 -9.96 -1.23
C SER A 36 11.20 -9.86 -0.37
N ASP A 37 11.28 -9.23 0.81
CA ASP A 37 10.14 -8.98 1.69
C ASP A 37 9.10 -8.11 0.97
N ILE A 38 9.56 -7.02 0.34
CA ILE A 38 8.70 -6.09 -0.41
C ILE A 38 8.06 -6.81 -1.60
N GLU A 39 8.80 -7.64 -2.32
CA GLU A 39 8.31 -8.44 -3.44
C GLU A 39 7.22 -9.43 -2.99
N ASN A 40 7.43 -10.10 -1.86
CA ASN A 40 6.49 -11.09 -1.31
C ASN A 40 5.18 -10.42 -0.85
N VAL A 41 5.28 -9.29 -0.15
CA VAL A 41 4.10 -8.48 0.24
C VAL A 41 3.37 -7.97 -1.00
N ALA A 42 4.09 -7.40 -1.96
CA ALA A 42 3.51 -6.86 -3.19
C ALA A 42 2.79 -7.92 -4.01
N LYS A 43 3.39 -9.10 -4.20
CA LYS A 43 2.75 -10.23 -4.89
C LYS A 43 1.50 -10.73 -4.18
N SER A 44 1.52 -10.78 -2.85
CA SER A 44 0.34 -11.19 -2.06
C SER A 44 -0.81 -10.19 -2.19
N ILE A 45 -0.50 -8.89 -2.16
CA ILE A 45 -1.47 -7.82 -2.43
C ILE A 45 -2.03 -7.94 -3.85
N GLU A 46 -1.17 -8.10 -4.86
CA GLU A 46 -1.60 -8.23 -6.26
C GLU A 46 -2.55 -9.42 -6.44
N LYS A 47 -2.22 -10.57 -5.82
CA LYS A 47 -3.07 -11.76 -5.84
C LYS A 47 -4.42 -11.50 -5.14
N GLY A 48 -4.40 -10.82 -3.99
CA GLY A 48 -5.62 -10.42 -3.27
C GLY A 48 -6.52 -9.50 -4.11
N LEU A 49 -5.93 -8.54 -4.81
CA LEU A 49 -6.64 -7.61 -5.70
C LEU A 49 -7.17 -8.30 -6.96
N LYS A 50 -6.41 -9.21 -7.57
CA LYS A 50 -6.86 -10.03 -8.71
C LYS A 50 -8.05 -10.91 -8.31
N ASN A 51 -8.01 -11.51 -7.12
CA ASN A 51 -9.11 -12.32 -6.59
C ASN A 51 -10.37 -11.50 -6.27
N TYR A 52 -10.22 -10.21 -5.97
CA TYR A 52 -11.35 -9.31 -5.74
C TYR A 52 -12.15 -9.02 -7.03
N GLN A 53 -11.59 -9.35 -8.22
CA GLN A 53 -12.25 -9.30 -9.54
C GLN A 53 -13.08 -8.03 -9.81
N LYS A 54 -12.56 -6.87 -9.40
CA LYS A 54 -13.20 -5.57 -9.66
C LYS A 54 -12.43 -4.75 -10.66
N GLU A 55 -13.16 -4.21 -11.63
CA GLU A 55 -12.62 -3.33 -12.68
C GLU A 55 -12.08 -2.02 -12.07
N ASN A 56 -12.80 -1.50 -11.08
CA ASN A 56 -12.47 -0.28 -10.35
C ASN A 56 -12.41 -0.56 -8.84
N ILE A 57 -11.36 -0.10 -8.17
CA ILE A 57 -11.17 -0.27 -6.73
C ILE A 57 -10.79 1.05 -6.07
N HIS A 58 -11.38 1.35 -4.92
CA HIS A 58 -11.04 2.56 -4.17
C HIS A 58 -9.65 2.45 -3.54
N SER A 59 -8.91 3.56 -3.52
CA SER A 59 -7.59 3.64 -2.89
C SER A 59 -7.60 3.22 -1.41
N ASP A 60 -8.68 3.53 -0.68
CA ASP A 60 -8.85 3.12 0.72
C ASP A 60 -8.96 1.60 0.88
N ILE A 61 -9.50 0.88 -0.10
CA ILE A 61 -9.57 -0.58 -0.08
C ILE A 61 -8.17 -1.17 -0.32
N ILE A 62 -7.43 -0.64 -1.28
CA ILE A 62 -6.03 -1.06 -1.52
C ILE A 62 -5.20 -0.84 -0.25
N GLN A 63 -5.37 0.30 0.41
CA GLN A 63 -4.68 0.59 1.67
C GLN A 63 -4.99 -0.47 2.74
N LYS A 64 -6.27 -0.85 2.92
CA LYS A 64 -6.64 -1.92 3.86
C LYS A 64 -6.01 -3.27 3.50
N PHE A 65 -5.92 -3.60 2.21
CA PHE A 65 -5.21 -4.80 1.75
C PHE A 65 -3.72 -4.76 2.11
N VAL A 66 -3.05 -3.64 1.87
CA VAL A 66 -1.63 -3.47 2.20
C VAL A 66 -1.40 -3.63 3.70
N LEU A 67 -2.21 -2.98 4.53
CA LEU A 67 -2.10 -3.05 5.99
C LEU A 67 -2.29 -4.50 6.48
N ARG A 68 -3.35 -5.17 6.02
CA ARG A 68 -3.62 -6.56 6.39
C ARG A 68 -2.47 -7.49 6.01
N GLU A 69 -1.89 -7.35 4.82
CA GLU A 69 -0.79 -8.20 4.38
C GLU A 69 0.51 -7.93 5.15
N LEU A 70 0.81 -6.66 5.46
CA LEU A 70 1.94 -6.31 6.31
C LEU A 70 1.78 -6.88 7.72
N GLU A 71 0.61 -6.72 8.35
CA GLU A 71 0.32 -7.28 9.67
C GLU A 71 0.40 -8.81 9.68
N LYS A 72 -0.11 -9.47 8.64
CA LYS A 72 -0.08 -10.93 8.50
C LYS A 72 1.34 -11.48 8.38
N GLN A 73 2.27 -10.71 7.80
CA GLN A 73 3.68 -11.08 7.71
C GLN A 73 4.51 -10.65 8.93
N GLY A 74 3.87 -10.08 9.96
CA GLY A 74 4.54 -9.65 11.19
C GLY A 74 5.12 -8.23 11.13
N PHE A 75 4.93 -7.51 10.03
CA PHE A 75 5.44 -6.14 9.84
C PHE A 75 4.47 -5.09 10.39
N LYS A 76 3.97 -5.28 11.62
CA LYS A 76 2.96 -4.41 12.22
C LYS A 76 3.43 -2.96 12.34
N VAL A 77 4.67 -2.72 12.75
CA VAL A 77 5.26 -1.37 12.87
C VAL A 77 5.29 -0.68 11.50
N VAL A 78 5.75 -1.39 10.45
CA VAL A 78 5.75 -0.87 9.07
C VAL A 78 4.33 -0.55 8.60
N ALA A 79 3.34 -1.37 8.97
CA ALA A 79 1.93 -1.12 8.64
C ALA A 79 1.42 0.18 9.29
N GLU A 80 1.77 0.44 10.55
CA GLU A 80 1.41 1.69 11.24
C GLU A 80 2.02 2.91 10.56
N TYR A 81 3.32 2.86 10.24
CA TYR A 81 4.00 3.93 9.53
C TYR A 81 3.47 4.12 8.10
N TYR A 82 3.11 3.04 7.41
CA TYR A 82 2.46 3.12 6.10
C TYR A 82 1.13 3.87 6.17
N ASN A 83 0.34 3.59 7.21
CA ASN A 83 -0.92 4.28 7.46
C ASN A 83 -0.70 5.77 7.77
N GLN A 84 0.31 6.08 8.59
CA GLN A 84 0.65 7.45 9.01
C GLN A 84 1.26 8.30 7.88
N GLY A 85 2.12 7.73 7.02
CA GLY A 85 2.71 8.45 5.88
C GLY A 85 1.66 8.96 4.88
N LYS A 86 0.54 8.24 4.73
CA LYS A 86 -0.63 8.70 3.96
C LYS A 86 -1.42 9.80 4.67
N VAL A 87 -1.40 9.84 5.99
CA VAL A 87 -2.03 10.90 6.81
C VAL A 87 -1.18 12.17 6.82
N ASN A 88 0.16 12.08 6.72
CA ASN A 88 1.04 13.26 6.69
C ASN A 88 1.11 13.95 5.32
N ASN A 89 1.00 13.22 4.19
CA ASN A 89 0.76 13.83 2.87
C ASN A 89 -0.54 14.67 2.79
N LYS A 90 -1.37 14.65 3.82
CA LYS A 90 -2.59 15.45 3.98
C LYS A 90 -2.32 16.88 4.46
N LYS A 91 -1.12 17.17 5.00
CA LYS A 91 -0.77 18.48 5.57
C LYS A 91 0.00 19.39 4.61
N GLU A 92 0.70 18.86 3.61
CA GLU A 92 1.49 19.65 2.64
C GLU A 92 0.68 20.16 1.42
N SER A 93 -0.65 19.98 1.40
CA SER A 93 -1.51 20.51 0.33
C SER A 93 -2.51 21.56 0.84
N ARG A 94 -2.15 22.30 1.89
CA ARG A 94 -2.91 23.46 2.38
C ARG A 94 -2.07 24.72 2.30
#